data_AF-A0A820ERF1-F1
#
_entry.id   AF-A0A820ERF1-F1
#
_cell.length_a   1.000
_cell.length_b   1.000
_cell.length_c   1.000
_cell.angle_alpha   90.00
_cell.angle_beta   90.00
_cell.angle_gamma   90.00
#
_symmetry.space_group_name_H-M   'P 1'
#
loop_
_entity.id
_entity.type
_entity.pdbx_description
1 polymer ?
#
loop_
_entity_poly.entity_id
_entity_poly.type
_entity_poly.pdbx_seq_one_letter_code
_entity_poly.pdbx_strand_id
1 'polypeptide(L)'
;MWLWSWFLNKCILLFQYLLIQYKGLRFNYDAKYAIKQQTNRRTLFNILKQNKNTKLLIEQQKKMNLDNVETVENFKKLFPNCTTYSDYKPYVDEIMNDGSTKDIMSIGYPIALTNTSGTSGEP
;
A
#
# COMPACT_ATOMS: atom_id res chain seq x y z
N MET A 1 -49.93 -32.61 14.89
CA MET A 1 -49.21 -32.33 13.62
C MET A 1 -48.92 -30.84 13.38
N TRP A 2 -49.81 -29.91 13.74
CA TRP A 2 -49.66 -28.46 13.48
C TRP A 2 -48.49 -27.75 14.18
N LEU A 3 -48.18 -28.08 15.44
CA LEU A 3 -47.10 -27.44 16.20
C LEU A 3 -45.71 -27.62 15.58
N TRP A 4 -45.45 -28.80 15.01
CA TRP A 4 -44.18 -29.11 14.34
C TRP A 4 -44.01 -28.30 13.05
N SER A 5 -45.09 -28.10 12.27
CA SER A 5 -45.05 -27.26 11.07
C SER A 5 -44.80 -25.79 11.41
N TRP A 6 -45.39 -25.29 12.50
CA TRP A 6 -45.18 -23.90 12.94
C TRP A 6 -43.74 -23.66 13.42
N PHE A 7 -43.19 -24.61 14.20
CA PHE A 7 -41.80 -24.56 14.65
C PHE A 7 -40.81 -24.63 13.48
N LEU A 8 -41.04 -25.54 12.52
CA LEU A 8 -40.18 -25.66 11.34
C LEU A 8 -40.15 -24.38 10.49
N ASN A 9 -41.32 -23.74 10.30
CA ASN A 9 -41.41 -22.45 9.60
C ASN A 9 -40.63 -21.33 10.33
N LYS A 10 -40.71 -21.28 11.66
CA LYS A 10 -39.93 -20.33 12.46
C LYS A 10 -38.42 -20.56 12.31
N CYS A 11 -37.96 -21.81 12.31
CA CYS A 11 -36.56 -22.15 12.09
C CYS A 11 -36.07 -21.76 10.68
N ILE A 12 -36.88 -22.00 9.64
CA ILE A 12 -36.55 -21.61 8.26
C ILE A 12 -36.44 -20.09 8.12
N LEU A 13 -37.38 -19.34 8.69
CA LEU A 13 -37.33 -17.87 8.69
C LEU A 13 -36.10 -17.33 9.44
N LEU A 14 -35.75 -17.94 10.58
CA LEU A 14 -34.56 -17.56 11.34
C LEU A 14 -33.27 -17.84 10.56
N PHE A 15 -33.21 -18.99 9.87
CA PHE A 15 -32.08 -19.36 9.03
C PHE A 15 -31.94 -18.43 7.81
N GLN A 16 -33.05 -18.09 7.14
CA GLN A 16 -33.06 -17.12 6.06
C GLN A 16 -32.59 -15.74 6.52
N TYR A 17 -33.05 -15.30 7.70
CA TYR A 17 -32.60 -14.04 8.31
C TYR A 17 -31.09 -14.05 8.57
N LEU A 18 -30.55 -15.12 9.17
CA LEU A 18 -29.11 -15.27 9.43
C LEU A 18 -28.29 -15.27 8.12
N LEU A 19 -28.79 -15.93 7.08
CA LEU A 19 -28.14 -15.92 5.76
C LEU A 19 -28.11 -14.53 5.13
N ILE A 20 -29.18 -13.76 5.26
CA ILE A 20 -29.24 -12.37 4.78
C ILE A 20 -28.22 -11.50 5.53
N GLN A 21 -28.17 -11.62 6.85
CA GLN A 21 -27.19 -10.90 7.68
C GLN A 21 -25.75 -11.25 7.30
N TYR A 22 -25.44 -12.54 7.14
CA TYR A 22 -24.11 -12.99 6.73
C TYR A 22 -23.72 -12.46 5.34
N LYS A 23 -24.63 -12.52 4.36
CA LYS A 23 -24.40 -11.95 3.02
C LYS A 23 -24.15 -10.45 3.06
N GLY A 24 -24.90 -9.70 3.88
CA GLY A 24 -24.72 -8.25 4.06
C GLY A 24 -23.38 -7.89 4.71
N LEU A 25 -22.94 -8.65 5.71
CA LEU A 25 -21.63 -8.48 6.33
C LEU A 25 -20.49 -8.76 5.34
N ARG A 26 -20.61 -9.85 4.57
CA ARG A 26 -19.62 -10.22 3.54
C ARG A 26 -19.51 -9.16 2.44
N PHE A 27 -20.65 -8.66 1.95
CA PHE A 27 -20.66 -7.57 0.97
C PHE A 27 -19.98 -6.29 1.48
N ASN A 28 -20.26 -5.89 2.74
CA ASN A 28 -19.60 -4.73 3.35
C ASN A 28 -18.08 -4.92 3.48
N TYR A 29 -17.66 -6.13 3.86
CA TYR A 29 -16.24 -6.45 3.95
C TYR A 29 -15.56 -6.36 2.58
N ASP A 30 -16.15 -6.98 1.56
CA ASP A 30 -15.64 -6.99 0.19
C ASP A 30 -15.58 -5.56 -0.39
N ALA A 31 -16.61 -4.75 -0.16
CA ALA A 31 -16.65 -3.35 -0.58
C ALA A 31 -15.56 -2.51 0.12
N LYS A 32 -15.38 -2.66 1.43
CA LYS A 32 -14.33 -1.95 2.19
C LYS A 32 -12.94 -2.35 1.71
N TYR A 33 -12.73 -3.64 1.42
CA TYR A 33 -11.47 -4.15 0.91
C TYR A 33 -11.17 -3.61 -0.49
N ALA A 34 -12.17 -3.59 -1.38
CA ALA A 34 -12.04 -3.01 -2.72
C ALA A 34 -11.71 -1.51 -2.68
N ILE A 35 -12.37 -0.73 -1.82
CA ILE A 35 -12.07 0.70 -1.61
C ILE A 35 -10.64 0.90 -1.12
N LYS A 36 -10.17 0.07 -0.18
CA LYS A 36 -8.80 0.12 0.32
C LYS A 36 -7.79 -0.18 -0.78
N GLN A 37 -8.01 -1.22 -1.58
CA GLN A 37 -7.14 -1.54 -2.71
C GLN A 37 -7.08 -0.41 -3.74
N GLN A 38 -8.24 0.15 -4.10
CA GLN A 38 -8.32 1.24 -5.07
C GLN A 38 -7.62 2.51 -4.55
N THR A 39 -7.80 2.83 -3.27
CA THR A 39 -7.11 3.96 -2.62
C THR A 39 -5.59 3.74 -2.65
N ASN A 40 -5.12 2.57 -2.24
CA ASN A 40 -3.69 2.24 -2.25
C ASN A 40 -3.09 2.32 -3.66
N ARG A 41 -3.80 1.79 -4.66
CA ARG A 41 -3.40 1.87 -6.07
C ARG A 41 -3.24 3.31 -6.51
N ARG A 42 -4.25 4.15 -6.26
CA ARG A 42 -4.23 5.58 -6.63
C ARG A 42 -3.08 6.31 -5.94
N THR A 43 -2.87 6.07 -4.65
CA THR A 43 -1.78 6.69 -3.88
C THR A 43 -0.41 6.29 -4.43
N LEU A 44 -0.18 4.99 -4.70
CA LEU A 44 1.07 4.50 -5.27
C LEU A 44 1.39 5.20 -6.60
N PHE A 45 0.45 5.19 -7.55
CA PHE A 45 0.66 5.82 -8.86
C PHE A 45 0.82 7.34 -8.79
N ASN A 46 0.15 7.99 -7.83
CA ASN A 46 0.38 9.42 -7.58
C ASN A 46 1.80 9.69 -7.09
N ILE A 47 2.30 8.89 -6.14
CA ILE A 47 3.69 9.01 -5.63
C ILE A 47 4.69 8.80 -6.77
N LEU A 48 4.52 7.73 -7.56
CA LEU A 48 5.41 7.45 -8.69
C LEU A 48 5.38 8.58 -9.74
N LYS A 49 4.18 9.07 -10.09
CA LYS A 49 4.01 10.15 -11.07
C LYS A 49 4.63 11.46 -10.59
N GLN A 50 4.44 11.80 -9.33
CA GLN A 50 5.01 13.03 -8.75
C GLN A 50 6.53 12.95 -8.70
N ASN A 51 7.08 11.79 -8.33
CA ASN A 51 8.51 11.61 -8.13
C ASN A 51 9.26 11.07 -9.35
N LYS A 52 8.63 10.99 -10.53
CA LYS A 52 9.22 10.38 -11.75
C LYS A 52 10.59 10.94 -12.16
N ASN A 53 10.87 12.20 -11.80
CA ASN A 53 12.09 12.91 -12.16
C ASN A 53 13.12 12.92 -11.02
N THR A 54 12.83 12.26 -9.90
CA THR A 54 13.81 12.20 -8.81
C THR A 54 14.92 11.24 -9.16
N LYS A 55 16.14 11.53 -8.69
CA LYS A 55 17.33 10.69 -8.94
C LYS A 55 17.06 9.23 -8.56
N LEU A 56 16.46 9.00 -7.39
CA LEU A 56 16.09 7.67 -6.91
C LEU A 56 15.18 6.96 -7.91
N LEU A 57 14.08 7.59 -8.36
CA LEU A 57 13.11 6.90 -9.20
C LEU A 57 13.63 6.70 -10.64
N ILE A 58 14.45 7.61 -11.17
CA ILE A 58 15.14 7.45 -12.45
C ILE A 58 16.07 6.23 -12.41
N GLU A 59 16.83 6.06 -11.33
CA GLU A 59 17.74 4.91 -11.18
C GLU A 59 16.98 3.59 -11.00
N GLN A 60 15.87 3.60 -10.26
CA GLN A 60 15.01 2.41 -10.11
C GLN A 60 14.27 2.07 -11.42
N GLN A 61 13.82 3.07 -12.19
CA GLN A 61 13.24 2.88 -13.52
C GLN A 61 14.20 2.13 -14.44
N LYS A 62 15.48 2.54 -14.46
CA LYS A 62 16.52 1.85 -15.27
C LYS A 62 16.72 0.40 -14.84
N LYS A 63 16.62 0.11 -13.53
CA LYS A 63 16.82 -1.24 -12.99
C LYS A 63 15.62 -2.16 -13.17
N MET A 64 14.41 -1.62 -13.07
CA MET A 64 13.18 -2.41 -12.88
C MET A 64 12.10 -2.18 -13.94
N ASN A 65 12.31 -1.30 -14.92
CA ASN A 65 11.36 -0.99 -15.98
C ASN A 65 9.96 -0.58 -15.45
N LEU A 66 9.94 0.41 -14.56
CA LEU A 66 8.73 0.85 -13.83
C LEU A 66 7.65 1.48 -14.73
N ASP A 67 7.97 1.79 -15.99
CA ASP A 67 7.05 2.44 -16.93
C ASP A 67 5.90 1.51 -17.35
N ASN A 68 6.06 0.18 -17.17
CA ASN A 68 5.06 -0.83 -17.53
C ASN A 68 4.24 -1.33 -16.32
N VAL A 69 4.27 -0.61 -15.20
CA VAL A 69 3.54 -1.00 -13.98
C VAL A 69 2.10 -0.50 -14.06
N GLU A 70 1.15 -1.42 -14.15
CA GLU A 70 -0.29 -1.09 -14.22
C GLU A 70 -1.07 -1.44 -12.93
N THR A 71 -0.51 -2.34 -12.13
CA THR A 71 -1.12 -2.89 -10.91
C THR A 71 -0.16 -2.84 -9.73
N VAL A 72 -0.71 -2.86 -8.51
CA VAL A 72 0.07 -2.92 -7.27
C VAL A 72 0.84 -4.24 -7.18
N GLU A 73 0.28 -5.32 -7.70
CA GLU A 73 0.90 -6.64 -7.76
C GLU A 73 2.10 -6.65 -8.69
N ASN A 74 2.03 -5.99 -9.85
CA ASN A 74 3.18 -5.83 -10.75
C ASN A 74 4.27 -5.02 -10.08
N PHE A 75 3.91 -3.93 -9.39
CA PHE A 75 4.87 -3.15 -8.61
C PHE A 75 5.58 -4.01 -7.56
N LYS A 76 4.84 -4.79 -6.77
CA LYS A 76 5.41 -5.68 -5.73
C LYS A 76 6.37 -6.73 -6.31
N LYS A 77 6.09 -7.25 -7.51
CA LYS A 77 6.98 -8.22 -8.19
C LYS A 77 8.29 -7.59 -8.66
N LEU A 78 8.28 -6.30 -9.01
CA LEU A 78 9.46 -5.55 -9.45
C LEU A 78 10.33 -5.06 -8.29
N PHE A 79 9.76 -4.95 -7.10
CA PHE A 79 10.49 -4.74 -5.85
C PHE A 79 10.53 -6.03 -5.00
N PRO A 80 11.13 -7.13 -5.49
CA PRO A 80 10.97 -8.43 -4.85
C PRO A 80 11.77 -8.62 -3.55
N ASN A 81 12.63 -7.70 -3.13
CA ASN A 81 13.40 -7.84 -1.90
C ASN A 81 13.28 -6.59 -1.03
N CYS A 82 13.06 -6.80 0.26
CA CYS A 82 13.13 -5.78 1.29
C CYS A 82 14.40 -4.95 1.11
N THR A 83 14.23 -3.73 0.61
CA THR A 83 15.31 -2.76 0.57
C THR A 83 15.70 -2.42 2.00
N THR A 84 16.99 -2.26 2.21
CA THR A 84 17.59 -1.94 3.51
C THR A 84 18.00 -0.47 3.52
N TYR A 85 18.29 0.08 4.71
CA TYR A 85 18.82 1.43 4.82
C TYR A 85 20.09 1.63 3.97
N SER A 86 20.94 0.60 3.87
CA SER A 86 22.17 0.63 3.08
C SER A 86 21.93 0.92 1.59
N ASP A 87 20.79 0.49 1.03
CA ASP A 87 20.44 0.77 -0.37
C ASP A 87 20.11 2.26 -0.60
N TYR A 88 19.69 2.97 0.45
CA TYR A 88 19.29 4.37 0.40
C TYR A 88 20.35 5.32 0.97
N LYS A 89 21.31 4.81 1.74
CA LYS A 89 22.37 5.60 2.40
C LYS A 89 23.07 6.59 1.45
N PRO A 90 23.45 6.26 0.20
CA PRO A 90 24.10 7.22 -0.70
C PRO A 90 23.25 8.46 -0.98
N TYR A 91 21.94 8.29 -1.12
CA TYR A 91 21.02 9.41 -1.33
C TYR A 91 20.80 10.21 -0.04
N VAL A 92 20.83 9.56 1.13
CA VAL A 92 20.75 10.24 2.44
C VAL A 92 22.00 11.10 2.66
N ASP A 93 23.19 10.53 2.40
CA ASP A 93 24.46 11.22 2.53
C ASP A 93 24.51 12.44 1.59
N GLU A 94 24.00 12.33 0.36
CA GLU A 94 23.91 13.45 -0.60
C GLU A 94 22.97 14.56 -0.11
N ILE A 95 21.84 14.22 0.51
CA ILE A 95 20.94 15.20 1.15
C ILE A 95 21.63 15.90 2.32
N MET A 96 22.40 15.16 3.12
CA MET A 96 23.09 15.66 4.30
C MET A 96 24.27 16.58 3.96
N ASN A 97 25.06 16.21 2.96
CA ASN A 97 26.29 16.92 2.61
C ASN A 97 26.03 18.18 1.79
N ASP A 98 25.06 18.14 0.86
CA ASP A 98 24.77 19.27 -0.05
C ASP A 98 23.68 20.23 0.49
N GLY A 99 23.11 19.93 1.66
CA GLY A 99 22.33 20.87 2.49
C GLY A 99 20.93 21.26 1.98
N SER A 100 20.54 20.97 0.74
CA SER A 100 19.19 21.27 0.23
C SER A 100 18.90 20.67 -1.15
N THR A 101 19.19 19.39 -1.39
CA THR A 101 19.01 18.80 -2.71
C THR A 101 17.59 18.28 -2.92
N LYS A 102 16.75 19.16 -3.49
CA LYS A 102 15.47 18.79 -4.09
C LYS A 102 15.69 17.70 -5.14
N ASP A 103 14.68 16.86 -5.36
CA ASP A 103 14.64 15.89 -6.46
C ASP A 103 15.63 14.72 -6.32
N ILE A 104 16.20 14.46 -5.13
CA ILE A 104 16.97 13.22 -4.89
C ILE A 104 16.04 12.03 -4.67
N MET A 105 15.33 12.00 -3.53
CA MET A 105 14.38 10.92 -3.20
C MET A 105 12.93 11.35 -3.41
N SER A 106 12.66 12.64 -3.25
CA SER A 106 11.33 13.24 -3.32
C SER A 106 11.42 14.58 -4.06
N ILE A 107 10.33 14.96 -4.73
CA ILE A 107 10.18 16.32 -5.30
C ILE A 107 10.10 17.41 -4.23
N GLY A 108 9.78 17.05 -3.00
CA GLY A 108 9.73 17.98 -1.86
C GLY A 108 11.11 18.17 -1.26
N TYR A 109 11.38 19.37 -0.75
CA TYR A 109 12.55 19.59 0.09
C TYR A 109 12.38 18.83 1.41
N PRO A 110 13.41 18.08 1.86
CA PRO A 110 13.41 17.55 3.21
C PRO A 110 13.45 18.71 4.20
N ILE A 111 12.43 18.81 5.06
CA ILE A 111 12.29 19.89 6.04
C ILE A 111 13.12 19.58 7.31
N ALA A 112 13.22 18.29 7.65
CA ALA A 112 13.97 17.80 8.79
C ALA A 112 14.35 16.34 8.56
N LEU A 113 15.43 15.89 9.20
CA LEU A 113 15.81 14.49 9.31
C LEU A 113 15.50 14.00 10.72
N THR A 114 14.97 12.79 10.80
CA THR A 114 14.56 12.17 12.06
C THR A 114 15.41 10.93 12.28
N ASN A 115 16.18 10.92 13.37
CA ASN A 115 17.01 9.78 13.74
C ASN A 115 16.12 8.63 14.21
N THR A 116 16.40 7.43 13.71
CA THR A 116 15.67 6.24 14.14
C THR A 116 16.37 5.61 15.34
N SER A 117 15.66 4.81 16.15
CA SER A 117 16.29 4.07 17.25
C SER A 117 17.15 2.89 16.77
N GLY A 118 17.00 2.47 15.51
CA GLY A 118 17.83 1.45 14.89
C GLY A 118 19.11 2.08 14.31
N THR A 119 20.23 1.37 14.44
CA THR A 119 21.53 1.88 13.99
C THR A 119 22.24 0.87 13.10
N SER A 120 22.93 1.41 12.09
CA SER A 120 23.92 0.70 11.27
C SER A 120 25.18 1.56 11.22
N GLY A 121 25.78 1.80 12.39
CA GLY A 121 26.76 2.85 12.62
C GLY A 121 26.09 4.02 13.34
N GLU A 122 25.76 5.08 12.60
CA GLU A 122 25.10 6.28 13.15
C GLU A 122 23.56 6.24 12.97
N PRO A 123 22.79 6.80 13.92
CA PRO A 123 21.32 6.89 13.85
C PRO A 123 20.77 7.86 12.79
#